data_AF-A0A6L3XPI1-F1
#
_entry.id   AF-A0A6L3XPI1-F1
#
_cell.length_a   1.000
_cell.length_b   1.000
_cell.length_c   1.000
_cell.angle_alpha   90.00
_cell.angle_beta   90.00
_cell.angle_gamma   90.00
#
_symmetry.space_group_name_H-M   'P 1'
#
loop_
_entity.id
_entity.type
_entity.pdbx_description
1 polymer ?
#
loop_
_entity_poly.entity_id
_entity_poly.type
_entity_poly.pdbx_seq_one_letter_code
_entity_poly.pdbx_strand_id
1 'polypeptide(L)'
;MTIWEISEKADYIAQRHQQLQEQWHLYCNSLIQGITLSKAHLHHAMSCAAQGDMRFVLFGHFTIYVTLAETFNSHTIEYYVETKEGDRHCICLLYPPDAAG
;
A
#
# COMPACT_ATOMS: atom_id res chain seq x y z
N MET A 1 -1.41 -2.27 -44.31
CA MET A 1 -1.42 -3.09 -43.08
C MET A 1 -2.02 -4.44 -43.43
N THR A 2 -1.22 -5.49 -43.39
CA THR A 2 -1.58 -6.87 -43.72
C THR A 2 -1.91 -7.66 -42.45
N ILE A 3 -2.64 -8.77 -42.58
CA ILE A 3 -2.99 -9.64 -41.44
C ILE A 3 -1.74 -10.11 -40.70
N TRP A 4 -0.66 -10.41 -41.44
CA TRP A 4 0.61 -10.84 -40.86
C TRP A 4 1.27 -9.77 -39.99
N GLU A 5 1.29 -8.52 -40.44
CA GLU A 5 1.83 -7.37 -39.66
C GLU A 5 1.03 -7.14 -38.36
N ILE A 6 -0.26 -7.48 -38.35
CA ILE A 6 -1.13 -7.36 -37.17
C ILE A 6 -0.83 -8.50 -36.18
N SER A 7 -0.68 -9.73 -36.68
CA SER A 7 -0.29 -10.88 -35.87
C SER A 7 1.07 -10.69 -35.22
N GLU A 8 2.06 -10.22 -35.98
CA GLU A 8 3.41 -9.95 -35.45
C GLU A 8 3.41 -8.89 -34.34
N LYS A 9 2.60 -7.83 -34.50
CA LYS A 9 2.41 -6.83 -33.45
C LYS A 9 1.73 -7.41 -32.20
N ALA A 10 0.75 -8.28 -32.37
CA ALA A 10 0.07 -8.93 -31.25
C ALA A 10 1.03 -9.82 -30.45
N ASP A 11 1.86 -10.61 -31.15
CA ASP A 11 2.87 -11.47 -30.53
C ASP A 11 3.91 -10.64 -29.77
N TYR A 12 4.38 -9.53 -30.37
CA TYR A 12 5.29 -8.60 -29.72
C TYR A 12 4.71 -8.01 -28.42
N ILE A 13 3.44 -7.58 -28.45
CA ILE A 13 2.76 -7.03 -27.27
C ILE A 13 2.59 -8.09 -26.19
N ALA A 14 2.17 -9.31 -26.56
CA ALA A 14 1.99 -10.41 -25.62
C ALA A 14 3.31 -10.76 -24.92
N GLN A 15 4.40 -10.88 -25.68
CA GLN A 15 5.72 -11.16 -25.13
C GLN A 15 6.18 -10.07 -24.16
N ARG A 16 6.00 -8.79 -24.52
CA ARG A 16 6.37 -7.67 -23.66
C ARG A 16 5.52 -7.62 -22.39
N HIS A 17 4.24 -7.94 -22.49
CA HIS A 17 3.34 -8.01 -21.34
C HIS A 17 3.80 -9.11 -20.36
N GLN A 18 4.17 -10.28 -20.87
CA GLN A 18 4.70 -11.36 -20.05
C GLN A 18 6.00 -10.95 -19.33
N GLN A 19 6.94 -10.32 -20.04
CA GLN A 19 8.19 -9.83 -19.42
C GLN A 19 7.94 -8.83 -18.29
N LEU A 20 6.99 -7.90 -18.49
CA LEU A 20 6.60 -6.93 -17.46
C LEU A 20 5.99 -7.62 -16.23
N GLN A 21 5.14 -8.62 -16.43
CA GLN A 21 4.58 -9.41 -15.33
C GLN A 21 5.67 -10.16 -14.57
N GLU A 22 6.62 -10.78 -15.26
CA GLU A 22 7.77 -11.46 -14.63
C GLU A 22 8.61 -10.47 -13.80
N GLN A 23 8.91 -9.29 -14.33
CA GLN A 23 9.62 -8.23 -13.58
C GLN A 23 8.83 -7.76 -12.36
N TRP A 24 7.51 -7.61 -12.49
CA TRP A 24 6.65 -7.24 -11.36
C TRP A 24 6.67 -8.30 -10.26
N HIS A 25 6.58 -9.58 -10.63
CA HIS A 25 6.68 -10.68 -9.67
C HIS A 25 8.03 -10.72 -8.96
N LEU A 26 9.14 -10.51 -9.70
CA LEU A 26 10.48 -10.41 -9.11
C LEU A 26 10.58 -9.26 -8.11
N TYR A 27 10.07 -8.07 -8.47
CA TYR A 27 10.04 -6.92 -7.57
C TYR A 27 9.28 -7.22 -6.28
N CYS A 28 8.07 -7.77 -6.37
CA CYS A 28 7.27 -8.13 -5.19
C CYS A 28 8.00 -9.13 -4.29
N ASN A 29 8.61 -10.16 -4.88
CA ASN A 29 9.37 -11.17 -4.13
C ASN A 29 10.60 -10.55 -3.44
N SER A 30 11.36 -9.71 -4.15
CA SER A 30 12.51 -9.00 -3.59
C SER A 30 12.11 -8.02 -2.47
N LEU A 31 10.96 -7.34 -2.62
CA LEU A 31 10.44 -6.44 -1.59
C LEU A 31 10.05 -7.21 -0.32
N ILE A 32 9.30 -8.31 -0.47
CA ILE A 32 8.91 -9.17 0.66
C ILE A 32 10.16 -9.71 1.35
N GLN A 33 11.11 -10.25 0.59
CA GLN A 33 12.37 -10.75 1.14
C GLN A 33 13.16 -9.64 1.84
N GLY A 34 13.25 -8.45 1.24
CA GLY A 34 13.91 -7.30 1.84
C GLY A 34 13.30 -6.92 3.18
N ILE A 35 11.96 -6.87 3.26
CA ILE A 35 11.23 -6.60 4.50
C ILE A 35 11.46 -7.71 5.53
N THR A 36 11.26 -8.98 5.15
CA THR A 36 11.36 -10.14 6.06
C THR A 36 12.78 -10.33 6.60
N LEU A 37 13.81 -10.14 5.75
CA LEU A 37 15.21 -10.34 6.12
C LEU A 37 15.82 -9.09 6.77
N SER A 38 15.27 -7.90 6.54
CA SER A 38 15.70 -6.72 7.27
C SER A 38 15.33 -6.91 8.74
N LYS A 39 16.35 -7.09 9.59
CA LYS A 39 16.26 -6.78 11.02
C LYS A 39 16.13 -5.27 11.27
N ALA A 40 15.87 -4.48 10.23
CA ALA A 40 15.45 -3.11 10.39
C ALA A 40 14.20 -3.19 11.27
N HIS A 41 14.33 -2.70 12.50
CA HIS A 41 13.15 -2.33 13.26
C HIS A 41 12.31 -1.53 12.27
N LEU A 42 11.12 -2.01 11.94
CA LEU A 42 10.09 -1.16 11.33
C LEU A 42 10.16 0.13 12.13
N HIS A 43 10.74 1.18 11.53
CA HIS A 43 11.16 2.37 12.24
C HIS A 43 9.87 3.12 12.60
N HIS A 44 9.17 2.62 13.63
CA HIS A 44 7.99 3.21 14.21
C HIS A 44 8.43 4.46 14.97
N ALA A 45 8.80 5.51 14.24
CA ALA A 45 8.81 6.84 14.80
C ALA A 45 7.34 7.26 14.97
N MET A 46 6.78 6.96 16.14
CA MET A 46 5.44 7.41 16.52
C MET A 46 5.54 8.90 16.87
N SER A 47 4.75 9.72 16.19
CA SER A 47 4.52 11.11 16.62
C SER A 47 3.05 11.25 16.97
N CYS A 48 2.76 11.50 18.24
CA CYS A 48 1.45 11.96 18.68
C CYS A 48 1.39 13.47 18.51
N ALA A 49 0.50 13.96 17.65
CA ALA A 49 0.11 15.36 17.73
C ALA A 49 -0.85 15.54 18.91
N ALA A 50 -0.86 16.73 19.51
CA ALA A 50 -1.70 17.05 20.69
C ALA A 50 -3.22 16.97 20.44
N GLN A 51 -3.66 16.60 19.24
CA GLN A 51 -5.05 16.56 18.78
C GLN A 51 -5.45 15.17 18.23
N GLY A 52 -5.06 14.08 18.89
CA GLY A 52 -5.65 12.75 18.64
C GLY A 52 -5.17 12.02 17.37
N ASP A 53 -4.43 12.69 16.49
CA ASP A 53 -3.83 12.06 15.31
C ASP A 53 -2.52 11.35 15.68
N MET A 54 -2.51 10.04 15.50
CA MET A 54 -1.31 9.22 15.61
C MET A 54 -0.76 8.93 14.21
N ARG A 55 0.54 9.12 14.00
CA ARG A 55 1.19 8.72 12.75
C ARG A 55 2.52 8.02 12.96
N PHE A 56 2.89 7.16 12.03
CA PHE A 56 4.17 6.46 11.99
C PHE A 56 4.65 6.25 10.55
N VAL A 57 5.95 6.02 10.36
CA VAL A 57 6.54 5.76 9.04
C VAL A 57 6.86 4.27 8.89
N LEU A 58 6.30 3.62 7.87
CA LEU A 58 6.62 2.26 7.48
C LEU A 58 7.73 2.23 6.44
N PHE A 59 8.72 1.35 6.66
CA PHE A 59 9.86 1.12 5.76
C PHE A 59 10.67 2.37 5.40
N GLY A 60 10.55 3.47 6.17
CA GLY A 60 11.17 4.76 5.84
C GLY A 60 10.54 5.47 4.63
N HIS A 61 9.42 4.98 4.10
CA HIS A 61 8.84 5.45 2.84
C HIS A 61 7.36 5.81 2.92
N PHE A 62 6.59 5.17 3.79
CA PHE A 62 5.15 5.36 3.85
C PHE A 62 4.74 6.01 5.16
N THR A 63 4.20 7.22 5.12
CA THR A 63 3.58 7.85 6.28
C THR A 63 2.18 7.25 6.46
N ILE A 64 1.95 6.60 7.60
CA ILE A 64 0.65 6.05 7.98
C ILE A 64 0.05 6.94 9.06
N TYR A 65 -1.18 7.38 8.83
CA TYR A 65 -2.03 8.06 9.81
C TYR A 65 -3.02 7.05 10.39
N VAL A 66 -3.26 7.17 11.69
CA VAL A 66 -4.22 6.41 12.46
C VAL A 66 -5.16 7.42 13.09
N THR A 67 -6.43 7.36 12.70
CA THR A 67 -7.47 8.27 13.16
C THR A 67 -8.67 7.48 13.66
N LEU A 68 -9.44 8.06 14.57
CA LEU A 68 -10.75 7.53 14.92
C LEU A 68 -11.76 8.02 13.88
N ALA A 69 -12.62 7.15 13.36
CA ALA A 69 -13.58 7.57 12.35
C ALA A 69 -14.52 8.65 12.90
N GLU A 70 -14.79 9.69 12.12
CA GLU A 70 -15.65 10.82 12.50
C GLU A 70 -17.15 10.45 12.44
N THR A 71 -17.56 9.43 13.18
CA THR A 71 -18.97 9.07 13.34
C THR A 71 -19.38 9.08 14.82
N PHE A 72 -20.68 9.31 15.09
CA PHE A 72 -21.19 9.39 16.46
C PHE A 72 -20.98 8.06 17.20
N ASN A 73 -20.29 8.09 18.34
CA ASN A 73 -19.90 6.91 19.11
C ASN A 73 -19.04 5.90 18.30
N SER A 74 -18.26 6.41 17.34
CA SER A 74 -17.32 5.60 16.57
C SER A 74 -16.25 5.01 17.48
N HIS A 75 -16.05 3.72 17.31
CA HIS A 75 -14.91 2.99 17.85
C HIS A 75 -14.04 2.42 16.71
N THR A 76 -14.34 2.83 15.47
CA THR A 76 -13.64 2.35 14.28
C THR A 76 -12.35 3.14 14.14
N ILE A 77 -11.23 2.42 14.09
CA ILE A 77 -9.91 2.99 13.80
C ILE A 77 -9.67 2.91 12.30
N GLU A 78 -9.31 4.03 11.70
CA GLU A 78 -9.05 4.17 10.28
C GLU A 78 -7.55 4.38 10.05
N TYR A 79 -7.01 3.64 9.09
CA TYR A 79 -5.62 3.75 8.68
C TYR A 79 -5.55 4.40 7.31
N TYR A 80 -4.76 5.46 7.19
CA TYR A 80 -4.52 6.16 5.93
C TYR A 80 -3.05 6.13 5.56
N VAL A 81 -2.75 5.96 4.28
CA VAL A 81 -1.42 6.20 3.73
C VAL A 81 -1.38 7.57 3.06
N GLU A 82 -0.32 8.34 3.31
CA GLU A 82 -0.04 9.59 2.62
C GLU A 82 0.50 9.31 1.21
N THR A 83 -0.08 9.94 0.20
CA THR A 83 0.43 9.90 -1.16
C THR A 83 1.52 10.94 -1.36
N LYS A 84 2.23 10.83 -2.48
CA LYS A 84 3.23 11.83 -2.89
C LYS A 84 2.64 13.23 -3.09
N GLU A 85 1.34 13.31 -3.36
CA GLU A 85 0.60 14.55 -3.59
C GLU A 85 0.10 15.19 -2.27
N GLY A 86 0.30 14.51 -1.14
CA GLY A 86 -0.16 14.94 0.19
C GLY A 86 -1.57 14.49 0.53
N ASP A 87 -2.26 13.83 -0.40
CA ASP A 87 -3.57 13.23 -0.16
C ASP A 87 -3.48 12.00 0.73
N ARG A 88 -4.58 11.67 1.40
CA ARG A 88 -4.69 10.49 2.29
C ARG A 88 -5.61 9.45 1.68
N HIS A 89 -5.15 8.22 1.56
CA HIS A 89 -5.97 7.09 1.12
C HIS A 89 -6.21 6.10 2.25
N CYS A 90 -7.46 5.78 2.53
CA CYS A 90 -7.83 4.78 3.52
C CYS A 90 -7.42 3.38 3.02
N ILE A 91 -6.66 2.66 3.85
CA ILE A 91 -6.13 1.33 3.55
C ILE A 91 -6.71 0.24 4.44
N CYS A 92 -7.23 0.59 5.62
CA CYS A 92 -7.80 -0.37 6.55
C CYS A 92 -8.77 0.30 7.52
N LEU A 93 -9.84 -0.41 7.85
CA LEU A 93 -10.80 -0.07 8.90
C LEU A 93 -10.76 -1.19 9.94
N LEU A 94 -10.48 -0.84 11.19
CA LEU A 94 -10.45 -1.77 12.30
C LEU A 94 -11.65 -1.49 13.21
N TYR A 95 -12.60 -2.41 13.20
CA TYR A 95 -13.78 -2.37 14.05
C TYR A 95 -13.44 -2.94 15.43
N PRO A 96 -13.99 -2.39 16.53
CA PRO A 96 -13.82 -3.00 17.83
C PRO A 96 -14.54 -4.37 17.87
N PRO A 97 -14.07 -5.31 18.69
CA PRO A 97 -14.66 -6.63 18.82
C PRO A 97 -16.14 -6.61 19.25
N ASP A 98 -16.59 -5.54 19.91
CA ASP A 98 -17.94 -5.42 20.46
C ASP A 98 -18.97 -4.78 19.50
N ALA A 99 -18.57 -4.39 18.28
CA ALA A 99 -19.47 -3.77 17.29
C ALA A 99 -20.18 -4.77 16.35
N ALA A 100 -19.99 -6.08 16.55
CA ALA A 100 -20.65 -7.15 15.80
C ALA A 100 -21.83 -7.78 16.57
N GLY A 101 -22.61 -6.95 17.26
CA GLY A 101 -23.84 -7.33 17.97
C GLY A 101 -25.09 -7.15 17.12
#